data_AF-A0A1U7U8X7-F1
#
_entry.id   AF-A0A1U7U8X7-F1
#
_cell.length_a   1.000
_cell.length_b   1.000
_cell.length_c   1.000
_cell.angle_alpha   90.00
_cell.angle_beta   90.00
_cell.angle_gamma   90.00
#
_symmetry.space_group_name_H-M   'P 1'
#
loop_
_entity.id
_entity.type
_entity.pdbx_description
1 polymer ?
#
loop_
_entity_poly.entity_id
_entity_poly.type
_entity_poly.pdbx_seq_one_letter_code
_entity_poly.pdbx_strand_id
1 'polypeptide(L)' 'MYLGLESQEDLSSVKWKFADSLNEFKFQCIGNAETDDEMCIARSLQEFATVLRNLEDEWIQMIENASKVLITPLAKF' A
#
# COMPACT_ATOMS: atom_id res chain seq x y z
N MET A 1 5.26 -9.63 23.81
CA MET A 1 5.98 -9.21 22.60
C MET A 1 5.13 -9.28 21.32
N TYR A 2 3.90 -9.80 21.34
CA TYR A 2 3.04 -9.93 20.14
C TYR A 2 2.18 -8.71 19.80
N LEU A 3 1.96 -7.78 20.75
CA LEU A 3 1.09 -6.61 20.58
C LEU A 3 1.53 -5.59 19.51
N GLY A 4 2.79 -5.66 19.04
CA GLY A 4 3.29 -4.76 17.99
C GLY A 4 3.13 -5.26 16.56
N LEU A 5 2.82 -6.54 16.36
CA LEU A 5 2.67 -7.14 15.03
C LEU A 5 1.24 -7.00 14.51
N GLU A 6 0.23 -7.19 15.36
CA GLU A 6 -1.19 -7.02 14.98
C GLU A 6 -1.48 -5.59 14.48
N SER A 7 -0.95 -4.57 15.17
CA SER A 7 -1.12 -3.17 14.75
C SER A 7 -0.41 -2.85 13.44
N GLN A 8 0.63 -3.62 13.09
CA GLN A 8 1.36 -3.46 11.85
C GLN A 8 0.63 -4.12 10.68
N GLU A 9 0.05 -5.31 10.89
CA GLU A 9 -0.79 -5.98 9.89
C GLU A 9 -2.05 -5.17 9.58
N ASP A 10 -2.70 -4.59 10.60
CA ASP A 10 -3.83 -3.69 10.44
C ASP A 10 -3.45 -2.44 9.63
N LEU A 11 -2.29 -1.85 9.94
CA LEU A 11 -1.78 -0.68 9.21
C LEU A 11 -1.48 -1.03 7.75
N SER A 12 -0.83 -2.16 7.47
CA SER A 12 -0.58 -2.63 6.11
C SER A 12 -1.92 -2.81 5.37
N SER A 13 -2.91 -3.48 5.99
CA SER A 13 -4.24 -3.69 5.41
C SER A 13 -4.93 -2.37 5.03
N VAL A 14 -4.86 -1.34 5.88
CA VAL A 14 -5.42 -0.02 5.59
C VAL A 14 -4.71 0.64 4.41
N LYS A 15 -3.38 0.55 4.35
CA LYS A 15 -2.61 1.11 3.23
C LYS A 15 -2.93 0.43 1.90
N TRP A 16 -3.07 -0.90 1.89
CA TRP A 16 -3.48 -1.65 0.70
C TRP A 16 -4.85 -1.19 0.20
N LYS A 17 -5.85 -1.11 1.09
CA LYS A 17 -7.19 -0.61 0.74
C LYS A 17 -7.17 0.83 0.22
N PHE A 18 -6.29 1.67 0.77
CA PHE A 18 -6.12 3.04 0.29
C PHE A 18 -5.53 3.08 -1.12
N ALA A 19 -4.50 2.27 -1.40
CA ALA A 19 -3.94 2.14 -2.74
C ALA A 19 -4.99 1.60 -3.74
N ASP A 20 -5.79 0.62 -3.34
CA ASP A 20 -6.89 0.11 -4.18
C ASP A 20 -7.93 1.21 -4.48
N SER A 21 -8.29 1.98 -3.45
CA SER A 21 -9.23 3.11 -3.62
C SER A 21 -8.71 4.17 -4.59
N LEU A 22 -7.40 4.41 -4.61
CA LEU A 22 -6.76 5.32 -5.57
C LEU A 22 -6.73 4.73 -6.98
N ASN A 23 -6.47 3.43 -7.11
CA ASN A 23 -6.40 2.76 -8.41
C ASN A 23 -7.77 2.70 -9.11
N GLU A 24 -8.83 2.53 -8.33
CA GLU A 24 -10.22 2.48 -8.80
C GLU A 24 -10.90 3.85 -8.80
N PHE A 25 -10.20 4.90 -8.38
CA PHE A 25 -10.79 6.24 -8.28
C PHE A 25 -11.29 6.72 -9.64
N LYS A 26 -12.55 7.16 -9.66
CA LYS A 26 -13.17 7.79 -10.82
C LYS A 26 -13.75 9.13 -10.41
N PHE A 27 -13.41 10.17 -11.15
CA PHE A 27 -14.02 11.47 -10.97
C PHE A 27 -15.51 11.40 -11.28
N GLN A 28 -16.30 12.13 -10.51
CA GLN A 28 -17.67 12.45 -10.90
C GLN A 28 -17.61 13.66 -11.82
N CYS A 29 -17.46 13.40 -13.12
CA CYS A 29 -17.39 14.47 -14.12
C CYS A 29 -18.78 15.01 -14.47
N ILE A 30 -18.84 16.27 -14.88
CA ILE A 30 -20.06 16.89 -15.41
C ILE A 30 -20.17 16.56 -16.89
N GLY A 31 -21.31 16.03 -17.30
CA GLY A 31 -21.54 15.61 -18.69
C GLY A 31 -21.05 14.19 -18.94
N ASN A 32 -20.91 13.85 -20.21
CA ASN A 32 -20.73 12.48 -20.70
C ASN A 32 -19.39 12.26 -21.43
N ALA A 33 -18.46 13.20 -21.27
CA ALA A 33 -17.08 13.08 -21.74
C ALA A 33 -16.12 13.53 -20.64
N GLU A 34 -14.98 12.86 -20.53
CA GLU A 34 -13.88 13.27 -19.65
C GLU A 34 -12.97 14.25 -20.39
N THR A 35 -12.45 15.24 -19.66
CA THR A 35 -11.42 16.16 -20.14
C THR A 35 -10.03 15.52 -20.07
N ASP A 36 -9.10 16.02 -20.88
CA ASP A 36 -7.70 15.56 -20.85
C ASP A 36 -7.07 15.71 -19.46
N ASP A 37 -7.40 16.77 -18.72
CA ASP A 37 -6.92 17.02 -17.37
C ASP A 37 -7.49 15.99 -16.36
N GLU A 38 -8.78 15.66 -16.44
CA GLU A 38 -9.41 14.64 -15.59
C GLU A 38 -8.77 13.26 -15.83
N MET A 39 -8.53 12.91 -17.10
CA MET A 39 -7.83 11.67 -17.46
C MET A 39 -6.39 11.66 -16.93
N CYS A 40 -5.69 12.79 -17.02
CA CYS A 40 -4.32 12.93 -16.52
C CYS A 40 -4.24 12.75 -15.00
N ILE A 41 -5.16 13.37 -14.26
CA ILE A 41 -5.21 13.24 -12.80
C ILE A 41 -5.57 11.81 -12.41
N ALA A 42 -6.56 11.18 -13.05
CA ALA A 42 -6.92 9.78 -12.76
C ALA A 42 -5.75 8.82 -12.96
N ARG A 43 -4.99 8.99 -14.05
CA ARG A 43 -3.75 8.21 -14.29
C ARG A 43 -2.69 8.47 -13.23
N SER A 44 -2.50 9.72 -12.83
CA SER A 44 -1.55 10.08 -11.77
C SER A 44 -1.90 9.40 -10.44
N LEU A 45 -3.19 9.25 -10.11
CA LEU A 45 -3.63 8.51 -8.92
C LEU A 45 -3.37 7.00 -9.03
N GLN A 46 -3.54 6.40 -10.22
CA GLN A 46 -3.21 5.00 -10.48
C GLN A 46 -1.70 4.73 -10.37
N GLU A 47 -0.87 5.64 -10.90
CA GLU A 47 0.58 5.56 -10.76
C GLU A 47 1.00 5.66 -9.29
N PHE A 48 0.41 6.61 -8.55
CA PHE A 48 0.67 6.74 -7.12
C PHE A 48 0.23 5.51 -6.32
N ALA A 49 -0.93 4.92 -6.63
CA ALA A 49 -1.38 3.65 -6.05
C ALA A 49 -0.37 2.52 -6.27
N THR A 50 0.19 2.44 -7.47
CA THR A 50 1.22 1.44 -7.83
C THR A 50 2.49 1.64 -7.01
N VAL A 51 2.95 2.89 -6.86
CA VAL A 51 4.11 3.22 -6.01
C VAL A 51 3.86 2.82 -4.55
N LEU A 52 2.67 3.10 -4.02
CA LEU A 52 2.30 2.74 -2.65
C LEU A 52 2.31 1.23 -2.40
N ARG A 53 1.78 0.44 -3.35
CA ARG A 53 1.82 -1.03 -3.25
C ARG A 53 3.23 -1.57 -3.22
N ASN A 54 4.06 -1.14 -4.18
CA ASN A 54 5.45 -1.60 -4.28
C ASN A 54 6.24 -1.26 -3.01
N LEU A 55 6.00 -0.07 -2.43
CA LEU A 55 6.64 0.33 -1.18
C LEU A 55 6.24 -0.59 -0.02
N GLU A 56 4.96 -0.95 0.08
CA GLU A 56 4.46 -1.80 1.16
C GLU A 56 4.94 -3.26 0.99
N ASP A 57 5.02 -3.77 -0.25
CA ASP A 57 5.61 -5.08 -0.55
C ASP A 57 7.07 -5.17 -0.06
N GLU A 58 7.89 -4.17 -0.40
CA GLU A 58 9.29 -4.10 0.05
C GLU A 58 9.40 -3.99 1.58
N TRP A 59 8.49 -3.23 2.21
CA TRP A 59 8.45 -3.10 3.66
C TRP A 59 8.14 -4.44 4.36
N ILE A 60 7.12 -5.16 3.88
CA ILE A 60 6.75 -6.49 4.38
C ILE A 60 7.93 -7.46 4.22
N GLN A 61 8.55 -7.48 3.04
CA GLN A 61 9.70 -8.35 2.78
C GLN A 61 10.89 -8.02 3.70
N MET A 62 11.16 -6.75 3.97
CA MET A 62 12.21 -6.33 4.91
C MET A 62 11.94 -6.84 6.33
N ILE A 63 10.70 -6.74 6.81
CA ILE A 63 10.32 -7.22 8.15
C ILE A 63 10.43 -8.74 8.25
N GLU A 64 9.93 -9.47 7.26
CA GLU A 64 10.03 -10.93 7.22
C GLU A 64 11.49 -11.37 7.26
N ASN A 65 12.36 -10.71 6.48
CA ASN A 65 13.79 -10.98 6.46
C ASN A 65 14.45 -10.67 7.82
N ALA A 66 14.15 -9.53 8.43
CA ALA A 66 14.68 -9.18 9.75
C ALA A 66 14.21 -10.17 10.83
N SER A 67 12.94 -10.59 10.77
CA SER A 67 12.37 -11.58 11.68
C SER A 67 13.07 -12.94 11.55
N LYS A 68 13.31 -13.38 10.31
CA LYS A 68 13.96 -14.65 10.00
C LYS A 68 15.45 -14.66 10.36
N VAL A 69 16.18 -13.59 10.06
CA VAL A 69 17.65 -13.53 10.19
C VAL A 69 18.09 -13.13 11.59
N LEU A 70 17.35 -12.25 12.27
CA LEU A 70 17.76 -11.67 13.55
C LEU A 70 16.84 -12.09 14.69
N ILE A 71 15.54 -11.82 14.59
CA ILE A 71 14.63 -11.98 15.74
C ILE A 71 14.46 -13.45 16.14
N THR A 72 14.13 -14.32 15.18
CA THR A 72 13.88 -15.74 15.47
C THR A 72 15.12 -16.47 15.99
N PRO A 73 16.32 -16.28 15.42
CA PRO A 73 17.54 -16.83 16.00
C PRO A 73 17.79 -16.32 17.42
N LEU A 74 17.73 -15.00 17.64
CA LEU A 74 17.97 -14.39 18.96
C LEU A 74 16.99 -14.88 20.04
N ALA A 75 15.73 -15.16 19.68
CA ALA A 75 14.72 -15.67 20.60
C ALA A 75 14.92 -17.16 21.01
N LYS A 76 15.77 -17.90 20.29
CA LYS A 76 16.06 -19.32 20.56
C LYS A 76 17.36 -19.55 21.33
N PHE A 77 18.17 -18.50 21.55
CA PHE A 77 19.33 -18.53 22.45
C PHE A 77 18.88 -18.38 23.90
#